data_AF-A0A965XUU7-F1
#
_entry.id   AF-A0A965XUU7-F1
#
_cell.length_a   1.000
_cell.length_b   1.000
_cell.length_c   1.000
_cell.angle_alpha   90.00
_cell.angle_beta   90.00
_cell.angle_gamma   90.00
#
_symmetry.space_group_name_H-M   'P 1'
#
loop_
_entity.id
_entity.type
_entity.pdbx_description
1 polymer ?
#
loop_
_entity_poly.entity_id
_entity_poly.type
_entity_poly.pdbx_seq_one_letter_code
_entity_poly.pdbx_strand_id
1 'polypeptide(L)'
;VSGFFSRLNYSFRDKYLFEVNGRYDGSSKFGEGKRWGFFPSASAAWRVTEEPWMEPVKMVLNSLKIRASYGEVGNQDVPLNAYIPTMSITNPSSAGNYWLINNNFTPYVYNAPALVDGNLTWETVSTLDVGFDARLFRDKLGVTFDWFSRVTKDMLSPGETLPSTVGASAPRQNFGELTTKGVEIALNYNHTFNNGLHLSLSGQFTDFKTVVTKYPSAADPSNSATYYEGKVLGEIWGYKTDGLYQNEDFVWENGQIKQTQQTNGQYKNTLVDGVANQYILETGQFMFGPGDVKFKDINGDGVIDYGANTVGDSGDRTVIGNTTPRYQYGFRIGADWKGVDVDLFFQGVGKRSIWATGNMVLPGYYGAEANYAHTLDYWTPENTGAFYPRPVEYGQYARWNYLPNDRYLLNAAYLRLKTLNIGYTLPSKWMSKVNIDKLRVYFSGENLFEFDNMGDVPIDPELDWTTLTSRDSRSYGRSYPYRRTLSFGVQLQF
;
A
#
# COMPACT_ATOMS: atom_id res chain seq x y z
N VAL A 1 -8.23 16.89 24.15
CA VAL A 1 -8.60 17.86 23.10
C VAL A 1 -9.82 18.60 23.58
N SER A 2 -9.81 19.92 23.49
CA SER A 2 -11.00 20.76 23.72
C SER A 2 -11.27 21.52 22.44
N GLY A 3 -12.52 21.80 22.10
CA GLY A 3 -12.81 22.44 20.82
C GLY A 3 -14.17 23.11 20.75
N PHE A 4 -14.30 24.05 19.82
CA PHE A 4 -15.55 24.70 19.43
C PHE A 4 -15.87 24.32 17.99
N PHE A 5 -17.14 24.08 17.69
CA PHE A 5 -17.57 23.82 16.31
C PHE A 5 -18.80 24.66 15.96
N SER A 6 -18.89 25.03 14.70
CA SER A 6 -20.06 25.69 14.11
C SER A 6 -20.33 25.13 12.73
N ARG A 7 -21.62 25.03 12.38
CA ARG A 7 -22.11 24.59 11.08
C ARG A 7 -23.26 25.48 10.66
N LEU A 8 -23.20 26.01 9.44
CA LEU A 8 -24.25 26.81 8.82
C LEU A 8 -24.65 26.17 7.50
N ASN A 9 -25.95 25.92 7.35
CA ASN A 9 -26.53 25.31 6.16
C ASN A 9 -27.52 26.30 5.54
N TYR A 10 -27.45 26.45 4.21
CA TYR A 10 -28.36 27.28 3.45
C TYR A 10 -28.84 26.53 2.20
N SER A 11 -30.16 26.47 2.02
CA SER A 11 -30.81 25.91 0.84
C SER A 11 -31.63 27.00 0.17
N PHE A 12 -31.32 27.33 -1.08
CA PHE A 12 -32.14 28.24 -1.88
C PHE A 12 -32.98 27.45 -2.89
N ARG A 13 -34.30 27.52 -2.71
CA ARG A 13 -35.31 26.86 -3.57
C ARG A 13 -35.09 25.35 -3.74
N ASP A 14 -34.41 24.72 -2.78
CA ASP A 14 -34.00 23.31 -2.84
C ASP A 14 -33.12 22.95 -4.05
N LYS A 15 -32.52 23.94 -4.72
CA LYS A 15 -31.64 23.75 -5.88
C LYS A 15 -30.19 23.99 -5.55
N TYR A 16 -29.91 25.11 -4.87
CA TYR A 16 -28.56 25.52 -4.53
C TYR A 16 -28.37 25.34 -3.03
N LEU A 17 -27.46 24.44 -2.69
CA LEU A 17 -27.14 24.04 -1.34
C LEU A 17 -25.76 24.57 -1.01
N PHE A 18 -25.62 25.23 0.13
CA PHE A 18 -24.36 25.72 0.65
C PHE A 18 -24.23 25.28 2.11
N GLU A 19 -23.08 24.74 2.46
CA GLU A 19 -22.73 24.42 3.85
C GLU A 19 -21.35 25.00 4.16
N VAL A 20 -21.22 25.65 5.32
CA VAL A 20 -19.95 26.14 5.85
C VAL A 20 -19.80 25.61 7.27
N ASN A 21 -18.63 25.04 7.57
CA ASN A 21 -18.26 24.65 8.92
C ASN A 21 -16.97 25.33 9.36
N GLY A 22 -16.87 25.62 10.65
CA GLY A 22 -15.63 26.08 11.28
C GLY A 22 -15.41 25.31 12.57
N ARG A 23 -14.22 24.72 12.72
CA ARG A 23 -13.79 24.07 13.96
C ARG A 23 -12.56 24.77 14.51
N TYR A 24 -12.55 25.02 15.82
CA TYR A 24 -11.40 25.53 16.53
C TYR A 24 -11.02 24.51 17.61
N ASP A 25 -9.97 23.73 17.35
CA ASP A 25 -9.61 22.57 18.15
C ASP A 25 -8.26 22.81 18.86
N GLY A 26 -8.19 22.42 20.13
CA GLY A 26 -7.07 22.65 21.04
C GLY A 26 -6.46 21.34 21.56
N SER A 27 -5.13 21.21 21.47
CA SER A 27 -4.38 20.05 21.96
C SER A 27 -3.28 20.44 22.94
N SER A 28 -3.13 19.66 24.01
CA SER A 28 -2.04 19.81 24.99
C SER A 28 -0.71 19.24 24.51
N LYS A 29 -0.67 18.56 23.35
CA LYS A 29 0.56 18.00 22.77
C LYS A 29 1.49 19.05 22.16
N PHE A 30 1.00 20.28 21.96
CA PHE A 30 1.77 21.38 21.38
C PHE A 30 2.17 22.41 22.44
N GLY A 31 3.23 23.15 22.14
CA GLY A 31 3.74 24.24 22.97
C GLY A 31 2.70 25.36 23.17
N GLU A 32 2.94 26.20 24.18
CA GLU A 32 2.12 27.38 24.42
C GLU A 32 2.05 28.26 23.16
N GLY A 33 0.87 28.79 22.82
CA GLY A 33 0.64 29.56 21.59
C GLY A 33 0.41 28.72 20.31
N LYS A 34 0.69 27.41 20.32
CA LYS A 34 0.45 26.49 19.18
C LYS A 34 -0.63 25.44 19.42
N ARG A 35 -1.23 25.44 20.62
CA ARG A 35 -2.22 24.45 21.04
C ARG A 35 -3.47 24.44 20.18
N TRP A 36 -3.90 25.59 19.70
CA TRP A 36 -5.17 25.75 18.99
C TRP A 36 -4.98 25.92 17.49
N GLY A 37 -5.77 25.18 16.72
CA GLY A 37 -5.87 25.30 15.25
C GLY A 37 -7.30 25.58 14.81
N PHE A 38 -7.46 26.42 13.78
CA PHE A 38 -8.76 26.67 13.14
C PHE A 38 -8.83 25.94 11.80
N PHE A 39 -9.87 25.14 11.61
CA PHE A 39 -10.05 24.24 10.49
C PHE A 39 -11.40 24.52 9.81
N PRO A 40 -11.41 25.33 8.73
CA PRO A 40 -12.63 25.64 7.99
C PRO A 40 -12.99 24.54 6.98
N SER A 41 -14.27 24.46 6.64
CA SER A 41 -14.73 23.77 5.44
C SER A 41 -15.92 24.48 4.82
N ALA A 42 -16.05 24.38 3.51
CA ALA A 42 -17.17 24.88 2.76
C ALA A 42 -17.53 23.88 1.66
N SER A 43 -18.81 23.75 1.38
CA SER A 43 -19.32 22.96 0.26
C SER A 43 -20.48 23.65 -0.42
N ALA A 44 -20.59 23.40 -1.71
CA ALA A 44 -21.71 23.83 -2.52
C ALA A 44 -22.21 22.66 -3.36
N ALA A 45 -23.51 22.56 -3.53
CA ALA A 45 -24.12 21.60 -4.43
C ALA A 45 -25.27 22.23 -5.21
N TRP A 46 -25.42 21.81 -6.46
CA TRP A 46 -26.46 22.25 -7.37
C TRP A 46 -27.25 21.06 -7.88
N ARG A 47 -28.55 21.02 -7.57
CA ARG A 47 -29.49 20.07 -8.13
C ARG A 47 -29.95 20.54 -9.51
N VAL A 48 -29.17 20.19 -10.53
CA VAL A 48 -29.37 20.61 -11.92
C VAL A 48 -30.74 20.19 -12.43
N THR A 49 -31.20 19.00 -12.08
CA THR A 49 -32.53 18.50 -12.51
C THR A 49 -33.69 19.32 -11.97
N GLU A 50 -33.53 20.12 -10.92
CA GLU A 50 -34.61 20.99 -10.45
C GLU A 50 -34.78 22.26 -11.29
N GLU A 51 -33.94 22.46 -12.32
CA GLU A 51 -34.11 23.58 -13.23
C GLU A 51 -35.23 23.37 -14.26
N PRO A 52 -36.01 24.42 -14.60
CA PRO A 52 -37.15 24.28 -15.53
C PRO A 52 -36.75 23.74 -16.91
N TRP A 53 -35.53 24.04 -17.36
CA TRP A 53 -35.00 23.57 -18.64
C TRP A 53 -34.61 22.09 -18.65
N MET A 54 -34.50 21.45 -17.48
CA MET A 54 -34.25 20.01 -17.35
C MET A 54 -35.53 19.16 -17.31
N GLU A 55 -36.72 19.77 -17.23
CA GLU A 55 -38.00 19.05 -17.23
C GLU A 55 -38.14 18.02 -18.37
N PRO A 56 -37.77 18.32 -19.62
CA PRO A 56 -37.91 17.35 -20.72
C PRO A 56 -37.06 16.08 -20.54
N VAL A 57 -35.93 16.18 -19.84
CA VAL A 57 -34.99 15.05 -19.67
C VAL A 57 -35.24 14.23 -18.40
N LYS A 58 -36.11 14.70 -17.49
CA LYS A 58 -36.45 14.00 -16.23
C LYS A 58 -36.99 12.58 -16.40
N MET A 59 -37.55 12.27 -17.59
CA MET A 59 -37.98 10.91 -17.91
C MET A 59 -36.83 9.89 -17.92
N VAL A 60 -35.63 10.33 -18.27
CA VAL A 60 -34.42 9.51 -18.36
C VAL A 60 -33.46 9.80 -17.21
N LEU A 61 -33.28 11.07 -16.86
CA LEU A 61 -32.40 11.55 -15.79
C LEU A 61 -33.24 12.13 -14.65
N ASN A 62 -33.58 11.29 -13.68
CA ASN A 62 -34.50 11.63 -12.59
C ASN A 62 -33.91 12.63 -11.61
N SER A 63 -32.63 12.48 -11.27
CA SER A 63 -31.90 13.48 -10.49
C SER A 63 -30.47 13.61 -10.97
N LEU A 64 -29.97 14.85 -10.94
CA LEU A 64 -28.55 15.16 -11.11
C LEU A 64 -28.18 16.25 -10.10
N LYS A 65 -27.21 15.95 -9.26
CA LYS A 65 -26.64 16.88 -8.29
C LYS A 65 -25.14 16.95 -8.52
N ILE A 66 -24.63 18.13 -8.83
CA ILE A 66 -23.19 18.41 -8.89
C ILE A 66 -22.77 18.97 -7.54
N ARG A 67 -21.63 18.53 -7.01
CA ARG A 67 -21.11 18.96 -5.70
C ARG A 67 -19.63 19.28 -5.77
N ALA A 68 -19.23 20.26 -4.97
CA ALA A 68 -17.84 20.58 -4.71
C ALA A 68 -17.67 20.92 -3.23
N SER A 69 -16.57 20.48 -2.63
CA SER A 69 -16.23 20.81 -1.25
C SER A 69 -14.75 21.04 -1.06
N TYR A 70 -14.42 21.94 -0.14
CA TYR A 70 -13.07 22.16 0.35
C TYR A 70 -13.12 22.13 1.87
N GLY A 71 -12.26 21.36 2.51
CA GLY A 71 -12.20 21.30 3.96
C GLY A 71 -10.82 21.00 4.48
N GLU A 72 -10.51 21.56 5.64
CA GLU A 72 -9.27 21.31 6.38
C GLU A 72 -9.58 20.55 7.67
N VAL A 73 -8.69 19.64 8.04
CA VAL A 73 -8.75 18.90 9.30
C VAL A 73 -7.35 18.86 9.91
N GLY A 74 -7.26 19.13 11.21
CA GLY A 74 -6.02 19.03 11.97
C GLY A 74 -5.73 17.61 12.46
N ASN A 75 -4.51 17.16 12.25
CA ASN A 75 -3.92 15.98 12.86
C ASN A 75 -2.93 16.39 13.96
N GLN A 76 -3.04 15.71 15.11
CA GLN A 76 -2.23 15.94 16.31
C GLN A 76 -1.43 14.69 16.72
N ASP A 77 -1.24 13.74 15.81
CA ASP A 77 -0.51 12.51 16.09
C ASP A 77 1.01 12.72 16.13
N VAL A 78 1.43 13.55 17.08
CA VAL A 78 2.81 13.78 17.45
C VAL A 78 3.11 13.09 18.78
N PRO A 79 4.38 12.68 19.03
CA PRO A 79 4.79 12.16 20.33
C PRO A 79 4.47 13.14 21.46
N LEU A 80 4.10 12.61 22.63
CA LEU A 80 3.91 13.44 23.82
C LEU A 80 5.24 14.12 24.17
N ASN A 81 5.19 15.42 24.47
CA ASN A 81 6.36 16.23 24.81
C ASN A 81 7.39 16.40 23.68
N ALA A 82 7.01 16.22 22.41
CA ALA A 82 7.93 16.39 21.27
C ALA A 82 8.57 17.80 21.17
N TYR A 83 8.01 18.80 21.86
CA TYR A 83 8.52 20.16 21.97
C TYR A 83 9.34 20.42 23.25
N ILE A 84 9.52 19.41 24.12
CA ILE A 84 10.25 19.53 25.40
C ILE A 84 11.56 18.72 25.31
N PRO A 85 12.73 19.34 25.52
CA PRO A 85 13.98 18.60 25.58
C PRO A 85 14.01 17.78 26.87
N THR A 86 14.05 16.45 26.76
CA THR A 86 14.12 15.54 27.90
C THR A 86 15.41 14.74 27.90
N MET A 87 15.91 14.40 29.08
CA MET A 87 17.03 13.48 29.24
C MET A 87 16.50 12.08 29.55
N SER A 88 17.03 11.07 28.87
CA SER A 88 16.62 9.69 29.09
C SER A 88 17.51 9.01 30.12
N ILE A 89 16.89 8.43 31.16
CA ILE A 89 17.56 7.56 32.12
C ILE A 89 17.79 6.21 31.45
N THR A 90 19.02 5.73 31.49
CA THR A 90 19.37 4.46 30.87
C THR A 90 19.60 3.41 31.94
N ASN A 91 18.94 2.26 31.75
CA ASN A 91 19.12 1.12 32.63
C ASN A 91 20.41 0.37 32.23
N PRO A 92 21.27 -0.05 33.18
CA PRO A 92 22.59 -0.61 32.86
C PRO A 92 22.56 -1.85 31.98
N SER A 93 21.49 -2.65 32.01
CA SER A 93 21.34 -3.86 31.19
C SER A 93 21.18 -3.60 29.68
N SER A 94 20.80 -2.37 29.27
CA SER A 94 20.43 -2.08 27.88
C SER A 94 21.53 -1.38 27.07
N ALA A 95 22.56 -0.84 27.72
CA ALA A 95 23.47 0.14 27.09
C ALA A 95 24.92 -0.28 26.94
N GLY A 96 25.28 -1.51 27.38
CA GLY A 96 26.63 -2.06 27.23
C GLY A 96 27.73 -1.34 28.03
N ASN A 97 27.40 -0.24 28.73
CA ASN A 97 28.28 0.53 29.60
C ASN A 97 27.75 0.48 31.03
N TYR A 98 28.62 0.10 31.97
CA TYR A 98 28.24 -0.16 33.35
C TYR A 98 28.93 0.82 34.29
N TRP A 99 28.15 1.63 34.99
CA TRP A 99 28.63 2.38 36.14
C TRP A 99 28.28 1.62 37.42
N LEU A 100 29.32 1.21 38.14
CA LEU A 100 29.19 0.55 39.45
C LEU A 100 29.40 1.60 40.53
N ILE A 101 28.39 1.79 41.37
CA ILE A 101 28.50 2.57 42.60
C ILE A 101 28.20 1.59 43.75
N ASN A 102 29.14 1.44 44.68
CA ASN A 102 29.03 0.51 45.81
C ASN A 102 28.68 -0.93 45.36
N ASN A 103 29.36 -1.43 44.31
CA ASN A 103 29.13 -2.75 43.73
C ASN A 103 27.74 -2.99 43.10
N ASN A 104 26.91 -1.95 42.95
CA ASN A 104 25.61 -2.05 42.30
C ASN A 104 25.60 -1.30 40.97
N PHE A 105 24.98 -1.92 39.96
CA PHE A 105 24.69 -1.27 38.69
C PHE A 105 23.71 -0.12 38.92
N THR A 106 24.15 1.10 38.62
CA THR A 106 23.32 2.29 38.85
C THR A 106 22.85 2.85 37.51
N PRO A 107 21.54 3.15 37.35
CA PRO A 107 21.05 3.89 36.19
C PRO A 107 21.79 5.22 36.06
N TYR A 108 22.14 5.58 34.84
CA TYR A 108 22.88 6.81 34.56
C TYR A 108 22.26 7.52 33.35
N VAL A 109 22.55 8.81 33.26
CA VAL A 109 22.14 9.65 32.14
C VAL A 109 23.42 9.96 31.36
N TYR A 110 23.49 9.55 30.09
CA TYR A 110 24.69 9.74 29.27
C TYR A 110 24.47 10.53 27.99
N ASN A 111 23.21 10.75 27.60
CA ASN A 111 22.88 11.55 26.42
C ASN A 111 22.46 12.96 26.86
N ALA A 112 22.96 13.96 26.15
CA ALA A 112 22.38 15.30 26.18
C ALA A 112 20.91 15.25 25.69
N PRO A 113 20.05 16.19 26.12
CA PRO A 113 18.71 16.30 25.55
C PRO A 113 18.76 16.45 24.03
N ALA A 114 17.83 15.81 23.33
CA ALA A 114 17.67 16.03 21.90
C ALA A 114 17.27 17.49 21.62
N LEU A 115 17.72 18.02 20.49
CA LEU A 115 17.18 19.28 19.98
C LEU A 115 15.70 19.08 19.64
N VAL A 116 14.87 20.03 20.06
CA VAL A 116 13.42 20.04 19.80
C VAL A 116 13.03 21.37 19.18
N ASP A 117 12.02 21.34 18.31
CA ASP A 117 11.44 22.56 17.77
C ASP A 117 10.30 23.05 18.67
N GLY A 118 10.48 24.23 19.26
CA GLY A 118 9.45 24.88 20.09
C GLY A 118 8.23 25.36 19.29
N ASN A 119 8.32 25.43 17.97
CA ASN A 119 7.23 25.87 17.08
C ASN A 119 6.35 24.73 16.55
N LEU A 120 6.52 23.52 17.08
CA LEU A 120 5.71 22.36 16.71
C LEU A 120 4.21 22.67 16.77
N THR A 121 3.51 22.38 15.68
CA THR A 121 2.08 22.65 15.49
C THR A 121 1.38 21.48 14.79
N TRP A 122 0.08 21.63 14.55
CA TRP A 122 -0.78 20.68 13.85
C TRP A 122 -0.27 20.36 12.43
N GLU A 123 -0.41 19.10 12.04
CA GLU A 123 -0.40 18.70 10.63
C GLU A 123 -1.80 19.00 10.08
N THR A 124 -1.90 19.59 8.89
CA THR A 124 -3.19 20.01 8.31
C THR A 124 -3.49 19.23 7.04
N VAL A 125 -4.62 18.52 7.03
CA VAL A 125 -5.11 17.79 5.87
C VAL A 125 -6.18 18.62 5.15
N SER A 126 -5.82 19.24 4.04
CA SER A 126 -6.77 19.94 3.16
C SER A 126 -7.27 19.02 2.06
N THR A 127 -8.58 18.90 1.87
CA THR A 127 -9.20 18.08 0.82
C THR A 127 -10.08 18.96 -0.06
N LEU A 128 -9.81 18.92 -1.37
CA LEU A 128 -10.72 19.38 -2.41
C LEU A 128 -11.41 18.15 -3.01
N ASP A 129 -12.74 18.18 -3.09
CA ASP A 129 -13.56 17.12 -3.66
C ASP A 129 -14.55 17.74 -4.66
N VAL A 130 -14.64 17.15 -5.85
CA VAL A 130 -15.56 17.56 -6.91
C VAL A 130 -16.21 16.31 -7.48
N GLY A 131 -17.54 16.26 -7.44
CA GLY A 131 -18.27 15.07 -7.81
C GLY A 131 -19.67 15.36 -8.31
N PHE A 132 -20.34 14.30 -8.76
CA PHE A 132 -21.76 14.33 -9.08
C PHE A 132 -22.46 13.05 -8.64
N ASP A 133 -23.75 13.20 -8.37
CA ASP A 133 -24.68 12.12 -8.09
C ASP A 133 -25.81 12.18 -9.13
N ALA A 134 -26.04 11.08 -9.83
CA ALA A 134 -27.08 10.95 -10.84
C ALA A 134 -27.98 9.75 -10.58
N ARG A 135 -29.28 9.89 -10.88
CA ARG A 135 -30.26 8.79 -10.92
C ARG A 135 -30.92 8.76 -12.29
N LEU A 136 -30.96 7.59 -12.90
CA LEU A 136 -31.46 7.37 -14.25
C LEU A 136 -32.53 6.28 -14.30
N PHE A 137 -33.35 6.34 -15.35
CA PHE A 137 -34.33 5.32 -15.73
C PHE A 137 -35.37 5.00 -14.64
N ARG A 138 -35.93 6.04 -14.02
CA ARG A 138 -36.85 5.98 -12.87
C ARG A 138 -36.14 5.43 -11.63
N ASP A 139 -35.00 6.05 -11.32
CA ASP A 139 -34.14 5.75 -10.16
C ASP A 139 -33.56 4.33 -10.12
N LYS A 140 -33.66 3.60 -11.23
CA LYS A 140 -33.13 2.23 -11.33
C LYS A 140 -31.62 2.23 -11.32
N LEU A 141 -30.97 3.16 -12.01
CA LEU A 141 -29.51 3.27 -12.07
C LEU A 141 -29.07 4.52 -11.30
N GLY A 142 -28.23 4.34 -10.28
CA GLY A 142 -27.48 5.40 -9.64
C GLY A 142 -26.03 5.39 -10.07
N VAL A 143 -25.48 6.59 -10.25
CA VAL A 143 -24.07 6.83 -10.55
C VAL A 143 -23.58 7.92 -9.61
N THR A 144 -22.53 7.63 -8.87
CA THR A 144 -21.78 8.62 -8.10
C THR A 144 -20.36 8.63 -8.62
N PHE A 145 -19.83 9.83 -8.85
CA PHE A 145 -18.46 10.05 -9.25
C PHE A 145 -17.85 11.11 -8.36
N ASP A 146 -16.63 10.88 -7.90
CA ASP A 146 -15.84 11.83 -7.14
C ASP A 146 -14.42 11.88 -7.69
N TRP A 147 -13.91 13.09 -7.87
CA TRP A 147 -12.49 13.37 -7.99
C TRP A 147 -12.05 14.14 -6.76
N PHE A 148 -10.98 13.68 -6.12
CA PHE A 148 -10.46 14.32 -4.93
C PHE A 148 -8.96 14.61 -5.04
N SER A 149 -8.55 15.70 -4.39
CA SER A 149 -7.16 16.07 -4.16
C SER A 149 -7.00 16.40 -2.69
N ARG A 150 -6.32 15.52 -1.96
CA ARG A 150 -5.98 15.68 -0.55
C ARG A 150 -4.51 16.06 -0.43
N VAL A 151 -4.23 17.15 0.27
CA VAL A 151 -2.87 17.60 0.60
C VAL A 151 -2.73 17.57 2.11
N THR A 152 -1.83 16.73 2.62
CA THR A 152 -1.39 16.73 4.01
C THR A 152 -0.18 17.64 4.10
N LYS A 153 -0.35 18.79 4.74
CA LYS A 153 0.67 19.82 4.94
C LYS A 153 1.20 19.75 6.35
N ASP A 154 2.40 20.29 6.54
CA ASP A 154 3.00 20.45 7.86
C ASP A 154 3.18 19.11 8.58
N MET A 155 3.39 18.02 7.82
CA MET A 155 3.70 16.71 8.37
C MET A 155 5.02 16.81 9.14
N LEU A 156 5.05 16.17 10.30
CA LEU A 156 6.23 16.19 11.15
C LEU A 156 7.37 15.38 10.50
N SER A 157 8.30 16.07 9.85
CA SER A 157 9.47 15.49 9.19
C SER A 157 10.75 15.80 9.98
N PRO A 158 11.88 15.12 9.70
CA PRO A 158 13.18 15.61 10.14
C PRO A 158 13.41 17.07 9.69
N GLY A 159 14.20 17.84 10.42
CA GLY A 159 14.70 19.15 9.95
C GLY A 159 15.87 19.01 8.97
N GLU A 160 16.36 20.13 8.46
CA GLU A 160 17.58 20.15 7.65
C GLU A 160 18.80 19.60 8.42
N THR A 161 19.67 18.87 7.73
CA THR A 161 20.84 18.25 8.37
C THR A 161 21.75 19.31 8.96
N LEU A 162 22.01 19.22 10.26
CA LEU A 162 22.90 20.14 10.97
C LEU A 162 24.38 19.75 10.77
N PRO A 163 25.32 20.71 10.80
CA PRO A 163 26.75 20.41 10.79
C PRO A 163 27.13 19.45 11.92
N SER A 164 28.05 18.52 11.65
CA SER A 164 28.50 17.54 12.64
C SER A 164 29.08 18.16 13.92
N THR A 165 29.58 19.40 13.83
CA THR A 165 30.06 20.19 14.97
C THR A 165 28.98 20.51 16.00
N VAL A 166 27.70 20.46 15.63
CA VAL A 166 26.57 20.65 16.56
C VAL A 166 26.43 19.44 17.51
N GLY A 167 26.91 18.26 17.12
CA GLY A 167 26.90 17.06 17.97
C GLY A 167 25.51 16.50 18.27
N ALA A 168 24.47 16.97 17.59
CA ALA A 168 23.08 16.53 17.76
C ALA A 168 22.39 16.40 16.39
N SER A 169 21.41 15.51 16.30
CA SER A 169 20.54 15.40 15.13
C SER A 169 19.61 16.60 15.01
N ALA A 170 19.21 16.92 13.78
CA ALA A 170 18.25 17.99 13.52
C ALA A 170 16.91 17.72 14.23
N PRO A 171 16.30 18.74 14.88
CA PRO A 171 14.97 18.61 15.45
C PRO A 171 13.95 18.30 14.36
N ARG A 172 12.88 17.58 14.70
CA ARG A 172 11.74 17.39 13.78
C ARG A 172 10.94 18.69 13.68
N GLN A 173 10.47 19.01 12.48
CA GLN A 173 9.74 20.25 12.18
C GLN A 173 8.51 19.96 11.31
N ASN A 174 7.54 20.87 11.35
CA ASN A 174 6.39 20.87 10.46
C ASN A 174 6.81 21.36 9.06
N PHE A 175 7.09 20.43 8.15
CA PHE A 175 7.57 20.78 6.80
C PHE A 175 7.15 19.78 5.72
N GLY A 176 7.04 18.50 6.05
CA GLY A 176 6.67 17.47 5.10
C GLY A 176 5.29 17.70 4.47
N GLU A 177 5.17 17.41 3.17
CA GLU A 177 3.91 17.51 2.44
C GLU A 177 3.68 16.27 1.57
N LEU A 178 2.48 15.69 1.68
CA LEU A 178 2.00 14.60 0.84
C LEU A 178 0.78 15.07 0.05
N THR A 179 0.75 14.80 -1.25
CA THR A 179 -0.43 15.03 -2.09
C THR A 179 -0.98 13.69 -2.59
N THR A 180 -2.22 13.40 -2.24
CA THR A 180 -2.99 12.26 -2.75
C THR A 180 -4.06 12.74 -3.71
N LYS A 181 -4.05 12.24 -4.94
CA LYS A 181 -5.11 12.50 -5.93
C LYS A 181 -5.75 11.19 -6.34
N GLY A 182 -7.07 11.18 -6.47
CA GLY A 182 -7.79 9.97 -6.82
C GLY A 182 -9.17 10.22 -7.41
N VAL A 183 -9.76 9.12 -7.87
CA VAL A 183 -11.12 9.05 -8.37
C VAL A 183 -11.87 7.94 -7.67
N GLU A 184 -13.14 8.16 -7.39
CA GLU A 184 -14.07 7.16 -6.89
C GLU A 184 -15.31 7.13 -7.78
N ILE A 185 -15.77 5.92 -8.09
CA ILE A 185 -16.95 5.67 -8.91
C ILE A 185 -17.79 4.66 -8.17
N ALA A 186 -19.07 4.95 -7.97
CA ALA A 186 -20.05 4.00 -7.48
C ALA A 186 -21.22 3.91 -8.45
N LEU A 187 -21.63 2.68 -8.72
CA LEU A 187 -22.77 2.34 -9.56
C LEU A 187 -23.72 1.50 -8.73
N ASN A 188 -25.02 1.76 -8.85
CA ASN A 188 -26.03 0.88 -8.29
C ASN A 188 -27.18 0.73 -9.28
N TYR A 189 -27.66 -0.49 -9.46
CA TYR A 189 -28.76 -0.81 -10.35
C TYR A 189 -29.78 -1.66 -9.61
N ASN A 190 -31.04 -1.24 -9.59
CA ASN A 190 -32.13 -1.97 -8.96
C ASN A 190 -33.26 -2.15 -9.96
N HIS A 191 -33.72 -3.38 -10.14
CA HIS A 191 -34.85 -3.67 -11.03
C HIS A 191 -35.70 -4.83 -10.51
N THR A 192 -37.02 -4.60 -10.48
CA THR A 192 -38.00 -5.65 -10.23
C THR A 192 -38.68 -6.03 -11.54
N PHE A 193 -38.54 -7.30 -11.93
CA PHE A 193 -39.15 -7.88 -13.12
C PHE A 193 -40.62 -8.24 -12.85
N ASN A 194 -41.42 -8.36 -13.92
CA ASN A 194 -42.86 -8.66 -13.84
C ASN A 194 -43.18 -10.00 -13.15
N ASN A 195 -42.23 -10.94 -13.13
CA ASN A 195 -42.36 -12.23 -12.44
C ASN A 195 -42.08 -12.16 -10.93
N GLY A 196 -41.85 -10.96 -10.38
CA GLY A 196 -41.55 -10.71 -8.98
C GLY A 196 -40.09 -10.92 -8.59
N LEU A 197 -39.18 -11.19 -9.53
CA LEU A 197 -37.74 -11.23 -9.27
C LEU A 197 -37.25 -9.79 -9.05
N HIS A 198 -36.62 -9.54 -7.91
CA HIS A 198 -35.86 -8.32 -7.66
C HIS A 198 -34.38 -8.60 -7.89
N LEU A 199 -33.71 -7.75 -8.65
CA LEU A 199 -32.27 -7.79 -8.90
C LEU A 199 -31.65 -6.47 -8.45
N SER A 200 -30.62 -6.57 -7.63
CA SER A 200 -29.78 -5.47 -7.17
C SER A 200 -28.33 -5.73 -7.57
N LEU A 201 -27.72 -4.78 -8.26
CA LEU A 201 -26.30 -4.81 -8.59
C LEU A 201 -25.68 -3.54 -8.03
N SER A 202 -24.57 -3.62 -7.33
CA SER A 202 -23.79 -2.43 -6.97
C SER A 202 -22.32 -2.67 -7.23
N GLY A 203 -21.61 -1.64 -7.67
CA GLY A 203 -20.18 -1.68 -7.92
C GLY A 203 -19.53 -0.41 -7.40
N GLN A 204 -18.33 -0.54 -6.88
CA GLN A 204 -17.49 0.58 -6.49
C GLN A 204 -16.09 0.38 -7.05
N PHE A 205 -15.45 1.49 -7.41
CA PHE A 205 -14.11 1.54 -7.93
C PHE A 205 -13.40 2.78 -7.39
N THR A 206 -12.19 2.61 -6.90
CA THR A 206 -11.34 3.69 -6.38
C THR A 206 -9.92 3.52 -6.90
N ASP A 207 -9.33 4.61 -7.38
CA ASP A 207 -7.92 4.67 -7.73
C ASP A 207 -7.29 5.96 -7.25
N PHE A 208 -6.12 5.88 -6.60
CA PHE A 208 -5.40 7.06 -6.12
C PHE A 208 -3.89 6.89 -6.18
N LYS A 209 -3.17 8.01 -6.20
CA LYS A 209 -1.72 8.07 -6.03
C LYS A 209 -1.36 9.10 -4.98
N THR A 210 -0.45 8.74 -4.09
CA THR A 210 0.15 9.67 -3.12
C THR A 210 1.59 9.96 -3.51
N VAL A 211 1.94 11.23 -3.58
CA VAL A 211 3.27 11.73 -3.93
C VAL A 211 3.77 12.63 -2.80
N VAL A 212 5.03 12.48 -2.44
CA VAL A 212 5.73 13.41 -1.54
C VAL A 212 6.00 14.69 -2.32
N THR A 213 5.31 15.78 -1.97
CA THR A 213 5.44 17.06 -2.68
C THR A 213 6.42 18.02 -2.02
N LYS A 214 6.68 17.87 -0.72
CA LYS A 214 7.76 18.57 -0.02
C LYS A 214 8.34 17.66 1.04
N TYR A 215 9.66 17.59 1.10
CA TYR A 215 10.36 16.87 2.17
C TYR A 215 11.79 17.39 2.25
N PRO A 216 12.36 17.56 3.45
CA PRO A 216 13.74 17.99 3.56
C PRO A 216 14.60 16.82 3.08
N SER A 217 15.07 16.92 1.85
CA SER A 217 15.80 15.88 1.14
C SER A 217 17.24 16.34 0.95
N ALA A 218 18.18 15.41 1.00
CA ALA A 218 19.51 15.70 0.48
C ALA A 218 19.41 16.09 -1.00
N ALA A 219 20.40 16.82 -1.53
CA ALA A 219 20.47 17.15 -2.95
C ALA A 219 20.33 15.90 -3.83
N ASP A 220 20.97 14.80 -3.42
CA ASP A 220 20.87 13.49 -4.06
C ASP A 220 20.27 12.47 -3.08
N PRO A 221 18.94 12.32 -3.02
CA PRO A 221 18.31 11.39 -2.09
C PRO A 221 18.56 9.95 -2.51
N SER A 222 18.80 9.08 -1.52
CA SER A 222 18.97 7.64 -1.76
C SER A 222 17.70 7.00 -2.32
N ASN A 223 17.85 6.05 -3.25
CA ASN A 223 16.74 5.26 -3.82
C ASN A 223 15.98 4.43 -2.78
N SER A 224 16.61 4.11 -1.63
CA SER A 224 15.97 3.43 -0.50
C SER A 224 15.44 4.38 0.57
N ALA A 225 15.53 5.71 0.38
CA ALA A 225 15.01 6.66 1.34
C ALA A 225 13.48 6.51 1.46
N THR A 226 13.00 6.53 2.71
CA THR A 226 11.57 6.42 3.02
C THR A 226 10.74 7.51 2.32
N TYR A 227 11.26 8.74 2.31
CA TYR A 227 10.68 9.89 1.64
C TYR A 227 11.77 10.70 0.94
N TYR A 228 11.43 11.25 -0.22
CA TYR A 228 12.16 12.30 -0.91
C TYR A 228 11.18 13.06 -1.82
N GLU A 229 11.49 14.29 -2.20
CA GLU A 229 10.59 15.09 -3.03
C GLU A 229 10.35 14.44 -4.41
N GLY A 230 9.09 14.28 -4.80
CA GLY A 230 8.68 13.59 -6.03
C GLY A 230 8.46 12.09 -5.88
N LYS A 231 8.80 11.49 -4.73
CA LYS A 231 8.61 10.06 -4.46
C LYS A 231 7.12 9.68 -4.53
N VAL A 232 6.78 8.64 -5.29
CA VAL A 232 5.45 8.02 -5.23
C VAL A 232 5.45 7.02 -4.09
N LEU A 233 4.52 7.14 -3.14
CA LEU A 233 4.51 6.24 -1.99
C LEU A 233 4.36 4.77 -2.42
N GLY A 234 5.15 3.92 -1.76
CA GLY A 234 5.19 2.48 -2.02
C GLY A 234 6.03 2.07 -3.22
N GLU A 235 6.72 2.99 -3.93
CA GLU A 235 7.63 2.61 -5.02
C GLU A 235 8.67 1.57 -4.58
N ILE A 236 8.98 0.65 -5.48
CA ILE A 236 9.97 -0.40 -5.29
C ILE A 236 11.08 -0.17 -6.30
N TRP A 237 12.28 0.16 -5.83
CA TRP A 237 13.47 0.32 -6.65
C TRP A 237 14.23 -0.99 -6.79
N GLY A 238 14.54 -1.37 -8.02
CA GLY A 238 15.22 -2.61 -8.34
C GLY A 238 15.72 -2.65 -9.78
N TYR A 239 16.14 -3.83 -10.22
CA TYR A 239 16.66 -4.08 -11.56
C TYR A 239 15.59 -4.68 -12.47
N LYS A 240 15.69 -4.38 -13.76
CA LYS A 240 14.99 -5.17 -14.78
C LYS A 240 15.82 -6.40 -15.12
N THR A 241 15.17 -7.50 -15.42
CA THR A 241 15.85 -8.76 -15.77
C THR A 241 15.73 -9.06 -17.25
N ASP A 242 16.71 -9.79 -17.78
CA ASP A 242 16.75 -10.35 -19.12
C ASP A 242 16.92 -11.88 -19.04
N GLY A 243 16.15 -12.50 -18.14
CA GLY A 243 16.18 -13.93 -17.88
C GLY A 243 17.34 -14.38 -16.98
N LEU A 244 17.82 -15.59 -17.22
CA LEU A 244 18.98 -16.18 -16.56
C LEU A 244 20.12 -16.28 -17.57
N TYR A 245 21.34 -16.07 -17.09
CA TYR A 245 22.54 -16.32 -17.89
C TYR A 245 22.59 -17.77 -18.37
N GLN A 246 23.01 -17.97 -19.61
CA GLN A 246 23.21 -19.28 -20.22
C GLN A 246 24.70 -19.53 -20.48
N ASN A 247 25.07 -20.75 -20.86
CA ASN A 247 26.47 -21.07 -21.14
C ASN A 247 27.03 -20.22 -22.29
N GLU A 248 26.18 -19.87 -23.26
CA GLU A 248 26.51 -19.10 -24.46
C GLU A 248 26.78 -17.62 -24.17
N ASP A 249 26.37 -17.11 -23.00
CA ASP A 249 26.66 -15.73 -22.59
C ASP A 249 28.13 -15.55 -22.16
N PHE A 250 28.88 -16.64 -21.95
CA PHE A 250 30.26 -16.62 -21.45
C PHE A 250 31.27 -17.09 -22.49
N VAL A 251 32.49 -16.55 -22.38
CA VAL A 251 33.65 -17.04 -23.14
C VAL A 251 34.31 -18.17 -22.37
N TRP A 252 34.50 -19.32 -23.02
CA TRP A 252 35.10 -20.51 -22.42
C TRP A 252 36.51 -20.77 -22.95
N GLU A 253 37.45 -21.10 -22.05
CA GLU A 253 38.82 -21.47 -22.36
C GLU A 253 39.20 -22.71 -21.53
N ASN A 254 39.68 -23.78 -22.19
CA ASN A 254 40.04 -25.05 -21.55
C ASN A 254 38.93 -25.66 -20.66
N GLY A 255 37.66 -25.46 -21.04
CA GLY A 255 36.51 -25.98 -20.30
C GLY A 255 36.14 -25.19 -19.05
N GLN A 256 36.72 -24.00 -18.83
CA GLN A 256 36.36 -23.09 -17.76
C GLN A 256 35.95 -21.73 -18.33
N ILE A 257 35.12 -20.98 -17.60
CA ILE A 257 34.81 -19.61 -17.98
C ILE A 257 36.10 -18.80 -17.90
N LYS A 258 36.45 -18.14 -19.01
CA LYS A 258 37.61 -17.25 -19.05
C LYS A 258 37.40 -16.12 -18.05
N GLN A 259 38.43 -15.85 -17.25
CA GLN A 259 38.41 -14.74 -16.30
C GLN A 259 39.35 -13.62 -16.75
N THR A 260 38.92 -12.38 -16.56
CA THR A 260 39.72 -11.18 -16.85
C THR A 260 39.98 -10.41 -15.57
N GLN A 261 41.22 -10.03 -15.32
CA GLN A 261 41.58 -9.18 -14.18
C GLN A 261 41.20 -7.72 -14.47
N GLN A 262 40.50 -7.12 -13.53
CA GLN A 262 40.12 -5.71 -13.53
C GLN A 262 41.27 -4.84 -13.00
N THR A 263 41.19 -3.54 -13.26
CA THR A 263 42.19 -2.54 -12.82
C THR A 263 42.37 -2.50 -11.29
N ASN A 264 41.33 -2.84 -10.52
CA ASN A 264 41.37 -2.91 -9.07
C ASN A 264 41.95 -4.25 -8.53
N GLY A 265 42.39 -5.15 -9.42
CA GLY A 265 42.95 -6.45 -9.09
C GLY A 265 41.93 -7.59 -8.94
N GLN A 266 40.62 -7.31 -8.97
CA GLN A 266 39.57 -8.34 -8.93
C GLN A 266 39.45 -9.07 -10.26
N TYR A 267 39.05 -10.34 -10.24
CA TYR A 267 38.74 -11.10 -11.46
C TYR A 267 37.24 -11.04 -11.73
N LYS A 268 36.86 -10.92 -13.01
CA LYS A 268 35.48 -11.09 -13.48
C LYS A 268 35.38 -12.17 -14.54
N ASN A 269 34.23 -12.81 -14.64
CA ASN A 269 33.94 -13.71 -15.75
C ASN A 269 33.83 -12.92 -17.07
N THR A 270 34.46 -13.44 -18.12
CA THR A 270 34.42 -12.85 -19.46
C THR A 270 33.14 -13.27 -20.16
N LEU A 271 32.34 -12.28 -20.54
CA LEU A 271 31.11 -12.44 -21.31
C LEU A 271 31.39 -12.28 -22.82
N VAL A 272 30.51 -12.82 -23.65
CA VAL A 272 30.54 -12.60 -25.11
C VAL A 272 30.15 -11.15 -25.45
N ASP A 273 30.56 -10.67 -26.62
CA ASP A 273 30.28 -9.30 -27.06
C ASP A 273 28.77 -9.03 -27.10
N GLY A 274 28.36 -7.87 -26.56
CA GLY A 274 26.96 -7.46 -26.50
C GLY A 274 26.22 -7.89 -25.24
N VAL A 275 26.84 -8.67 -24.34
CA VAL A 275 26.26 -9.01 -23.03
C VAL A 275 26.88 -8.13 -21.95
N ALA A 276 26.04 -7.34 -21.28
CA ALA A 276 26.47 -6.47 -20.19
C ALA A 276 27.00 -7.27 -18.98
N ASN A 277 28.05 -6.75 -18.36
CA ASN A 277 28.73 -7.43 -17.27
C ASN A 277 28.33 -6.85 -15.92
N GLN A 278 27.89 -7.71 -15.00
CA GLN A 278 27.43 -7.32 -13.66
C GLN A 278 28.46 -7.54 -12.54
N TYR A 279 29.76 -7.48 -12.88
CA TYR A 279 30.88 -7.64 -11.93
C TYR A 279 30.86 -6.64 -10.76
N ILE A 280 30.23 -5.47 -10.91
CA ILE A 280 30.11 -4.48 -9.82
C ILE A 280 29.26 -5.04 -8.65
N LEU A 281 28.37 -5.98 -8.95
CA LEU A 281 27.52 -6.66 -7.98
C LEU A 281 28.19 -7.94 -7.42
N GLU A 282 29.35 -8.33 -7.94
CA GLU A 282 30.09 -9.51 -7.49
C GLU A 282 30.87 -9.24 -6.18
N THR A 283 31.28 -10.31 -5.52
CA THR A 283 32.16 -10.25 -4.35
C THR A 283 33.29 -11.24 -4.50
N GLY A 284 34.33 -11.15 -3.67
CA GLY A 284 35.40 -12.14 -3.68
C GLY A 284 34.95 -13.60 -3.44
N GLN A 285 33.71 -13.82 -2.99
CA GLN A 285 33.11 -15.14 -2.76
C GLN A 285 32.05 -15.53 -3.80
N PHE A 286 31.56 -14.59 -4.63
CA PHE A 286 30.47 -14.84 -5.59
C PHE A 286 30.74 -14.16 -6.93
N MET A 287 30.64 -14.92 -8.01
CA MET A 287 30.70 -14.44 -9.39
C MET A 287 29.50 -14.98 -10.16
N PHE A 288 28.93 -14.18 -11.05
CA PHE A 288 27.79 -14.57 -11.86
C PHE A 288 28.22 -15.58 -12.92
N GLY A 289 27.48 -16.67 -13.03
CA GLY A 289 27.69 -17.74 -14.00
C GLY A 289 26.39 -18.20 -14.65
N PRO A 290 26.45 -19.25 -15.50
CA PRO A 290 25.26 -19.87 -16.07
C PRO A 290 24.23 -20.23 -15.00
N GLY A 291 22.97 -19.86 -15.22
CA GLY A 291 21.86 -20.03 -14.31
C GLY A 291 21.66 -18.93 -13.27
N ASP A 292 22.56 -17.94 -13.20
CA ASP A 292 22.36 -16.76 -12.36
C ASP A 292 21.52 -15.69 -13.09
N VAL A 293 20.90 -14.78 -12.33
CA VAL A 293 20.02 -13.74 -12.89
C VAL A 293 20.81 -12.74 -13.72
N LYS A 294 20.36 -12.57 -14.97
CA LYS A 294 20.91 -11.61 -15.92
C LYS A 294 20.12 -10.31 -15.80
N PHE A 295 20.77 -9.26 -15.30
CA PHE A 295 20.14 -7.94 -15.24
C PHE A 295 20.25 -7.23 -16.59
N LYS A 296 19.23 -6.42 -16.89
CA LYS A 296 19.15 -5.66 -18.12
C LYS A 296 19.92 -4.35 -17.94
N ASP A 297 20.89 -4.14 -18.82
CA ASP A 297 21.55 -2.85 -19.00
C ASP A 297 20.53 -1.87 -19.62
N ILE A 298 20.16 -0.86 -18.85
CA ILE A 298 19.15 0.14 -19.26
C ILE A 298 19.78 1.44 -19.74
N ASN A 299 21.06 1.69 -19.44
CA ASN A 299 21.77 2.92 -19.82
C ASN A 299 22.68 2.71 -21.06
N GLY A 300 22.97 1.46 -21.43
CA GLY A 300 23.72 1.05 -22.62
C GLY A 300 25.24 1.16 -22.49
N ASP A 301 25.79 1.23 -21.28
CA ASP A 301 27.24 1.36 -21.05
C ASP A 301 27.99 0.01 -20.99
N GLY A 302 27.25 -1.12 -21.05
CA GLY A 302 27.79 -2.47 -21.03
C GLY A 302 28.13 -3.00 -19.64
N VAL A 303 27.79 -2.28 -18.57
CA VAL A 303 28.06 -2.67 -17.18
C VAL A 303 26.80 -2.51 -16.34
N ILE A 304 26.45 -3.54 -15.56
CA ILE A 304 25.33 -3.41 -14.62
C ILE A 304 25.83 -2.81 -13.31
N ASP A 305 25.29 -1.66 -12.93
CA ASP A 305 25.68 -0.97 -11.70
C ASP A 305 24.52 -0.35 -10.92
N TYR A 306 24.86 0.39 -9.85
CA TYR A 306 23.90 1.09 -9.00
C TYR A 306 24.15 2.60 -8.94
N GLY A 307 25.02 3.13 -9.79
CA GLY A 307 25.46 4.52 -9.78
C GLY A 307 25.90 4.98 -8.38
N ALA A 308 25.42 6.14 -7.96
CA ALA A 308 25.56 6.64 -6.60
C ALA A 308 24.47 6.13 -5.62
N ASN A 309 23.58 5.22 -6.06
CA ASN A 309 22.38 4.77 -5.34
C ASN A 309 21.40 5.91 -5.00
N THR A 310 21.32 6.93 -5.85
CA THR A 310 20.44 8.09 -5.68
C THR A 310 19.46 8.22 -6.84
N VAL A 311 18.41 9.02 -6.66
CA VAL A 311 17.31 9.13 -7.65
C VAL A 311 17.78 9.74 -8.97
N GLY A 312 18.80 10.62 -8.92
CA GLY A 312 19.43 11.23 -10.09
C GLY A 312 20.58 10.42 -10.69
N ASP A 313 21.17 9.50 -9.91
CA ASP A 313 22.30 8.65 -10.32
C ASP A 313 22.10 7.24 -9.75
N SER A 314 21.30 6.46 -10.48
CA SER A 314 20.79 5.15 -10.05
C SER A 314 21.44 3.97 -10.77
N GLY A 315 22.34 4.21 -11.73
CA GLY A 315 22.87 3.16 -12.59
C GLY A 315 21.75 2.47 -13.37
N ASP A 316 21.69 1.14 -13.26
CA ASP A 316 20.64 0.33 -13.87
C ASP A 316 19.41 0.10 -12.99
N ARG A 317 19.35 0.76 -11.84
CA ARG A 317 18.19 0.65 -10.95
C ARG A 317 17.07 1.57 -11.44
N THR A 318 15.85 1.06 -11.36
CA THR A 318 14.64 1.83 -11.70
C THR A 318 13.48 1.46 -10.78
N VAL A 319 12.39 2.21 -10.84
CA VAL A 319 11.15 1.83 -10.15
C VAL A 319 10.50 0.67 -10.92
N ILE A 320 10.54 -0.53 -10.33
CA ILE A 320 10.04 -1.76 -10.92
C ILE A 320 8.62 -2.11 -10.45
N GLY A 321 8.15 -1.54 -9.34
CA GLY A 321 6.86 -1.87 -8.74
C GLY A 321 6.34 -0.82 -7.77
N ASN A 322 5.14 -1.06 -7.23
CA ASN A 322 4.58 -0.22 -6.16
C ASN A 322 3.70 -1.04 -5.20
N THR A 323 3.94 -0.93 -3.89
CA THR A 323 3.21 -1.66 -2.83
C THR A 323 1.84 -1.09 -2.50
N THR A 324 1.55 0.15 -2.92
CA THR A 324 0.26 0.81 -2.70
C THR A 324 -0.78 0.21 -3.66
N PRO A 325 -1.92 -0.29 -3.18
CA PRO A 325 -2.96 -0.89 -4.02
C PRO A 325 -3.62 0.14 -4.94
N ARG A 326 -3.66 -0.18 -6.22
CA ARG A 326 -4.25 0.62 -7.30
C ARG A 326 -5.39 -0.14 -7.97
N TYR A 327 -6.34 0.60 -8.53
CA TYR A 327 -7.57 0.03 -9.10
C TYR A 327 -8.28 -0.88 -8.10
N GLN A 328 -8.67 -0.32 -6.95
CA GLN A 328 -9.42 -1.05 -5.93
C GLN A 328 -10.87 -1.11 -6.37
N TYR A 329 -11.50 -2.28 -6.30
CA TYR A 329 -12.87 -2.45 -6.74
C TYR A 329 -13.62 -3.45 -5.87
N GLY A 330 -14.94 -3.32 -5.87
CA GLY A 330 -15.83 -4.30 -5.28
C GLY A 330 -17.19 -4.24 -5.95
N PHE A 331 -17.87 -5.37 -5.99
CA PHE A 331 -19.23 -5.42 -6.52
C PHE A 331 -20.08 -6.42 -5.76
N ARG A 332 -21.37 -6.10 -5.66
CA ARG A 332 -22.38 -6.91 -5.00
C ARG A 332 -23.48 -7.27 -5.98
N ILE A 333 -23.93 -8.51 -5.89
CA ILE A 333 -25.02 -9.07 -6.69
C ILE A 333 -26.05 -9.60 -5.69
N GLY A 334 -27.19 -8.93 -5.62
CA GLY A 334 -28.34 -9.29 -4.81
C GLY A 334 -29.51 -9.73 -5.68
N ALA A 335 -30.19 -10.81 -5.31
CA ALA A 335 -31.41 -11.25 -5.98
C ALA A 335 -32.41 -11.83 -5.00
N ASP A 336 -33.69 -11.47 -5.14
CA ASP A 336 -34.79 -11.96 -4.31
C ASP A 336 -35.94 -12.44 -5.18
N TRP A 337 -36.39 -13.67 -4.98
CA TRP A 337 -37.52 -14.25 -5.71
C TRP A 337 -38.29 -15.27 -4.89
N LYS A 338 -39.58 -14.99 -4.66
CA LYS A 338 -40.54 -15.92 -4.01
C LYS A 338 -40.02 -16.51 -2.68
N GLY A 339 -39.35 -15.69 -1.88
CA GLY A 339 -38.80 -16.06 -0.58
C GLY A 339 -37.36 -16.56 -0.62
N VAL A 340 -36.80 -16.90 -1.79
CA VAL A 340 -35.36 -17.17 -1.95
C VAL A 340 -34.62 -15.85 -2.10
N ASP A 341 -33.54 -15.68 -1.37
CA ASP A 341 -32.66 -14.52 -1.44
C ASP A 341 -31.19 -14.95 -1.61
N VAL A 342 -30.44 -14.19 -2.41
CA VAL A 342 -29.00 -14.39 -2.68
C VAL A 342 -28.29 -13.03 -2.59
N ASP A 343 -27.18 -12.97 -1.86
CA ASP A 343 -26.27 -11.82 -1.81
C ASP A 343 -24.82 -12.30 -1.99
N LEU A 344 -24.17 -11.84 -3.04
CA LEU A 344 -22.76 -12.09 -3.32
C LEU A 344 -21.99 -10.78 -3.20
N PHE A 345 -20.86 -10.77 -2.51
CA PHE A 345 -19.95 -9.63 -2.48
C PHE A 345 -18.54 -10.04 -2.88
N PHE A 346 -18.04 -9.40 -3.93
CA PHE A 346 -16.70 -9.55 -4.45
C PHE A 346 -15.88 -8.29 -4.17
N GLN A 347 -14.60 -8.47 -3.84
CA GLN A 347 -13.64 -7.39 -3.63
C GLN A 347 -12.32 -7.75 -4.30
N GLY A 348 -11.63 -6.77 -4.88
CA GLY A 348 -10.33 -6.99 -5.51
C GLY A 348 -9.45 -5.74 -5.59
N VAL A 349 -8.19 -5.99 -5.97
CA VAL A 349 -7.18 -4.97 -6.27
C VAL A 349 -6.61 -5.31 -7.65
N GLY A 350 -6.65 -4.35 -8.58
CA GLY A 350 -6.23 -4.59 -9.96
C GLY A 350 -4.72 -4.43 -10.20
N LYS A 351 -4.01 -3.70 -9.32
CA LYS A 351 -2.56 -3.54 -9.42
C LYS A 351 -1.92 -3.30 -8.07
N ARG A 352 -1.03 -4.21 -7.66
CA ARG A 352 -0.17 -4.09 -6.47
C ARG A 352 1.04 -4.97 -6.67
N SER A 353 2.22 -4.46 -6.38
CA SER A 353 3.47 -5.24 -6.43
C SER A 353 4.01 -5.43 -5.03
N ILE A 354 4.57 -6.61 -4.74
CA ILE A 354 5.24 -6.85 -3.47
C ILE A 354 6.62 -7.43 -3.75
N TRP A 355 7.66 -6.77 -3.23
CA TRP A 355 8.96 -7.39 -3.09
C TRP A 355 9.02 -8.11 -1.75
N ALA A 356 9.09 -9.43 -1.81
CA ALA A 356 9.04 -10.29 -0.63
C ALA A 356 10.29 -11.16 -0.55
N THR A 357 10.75 -11.42 0.67
CA THR A 357 11.93 -12.26 0.95
C THR A 357 11.61 -13.28 2.03
N GLY A 358 12.25 -14.44 1.99
CA GLY A 358 12.06 -15.51 2.96
C GLY A 358 11.91 -16.86 2.29
N ASN A 359 12.03 -17.94 3.07
CA ASN A 359 12.01 -19.31 2.53
C ASN A 359 10.69 -19.67 1.81
N MET A 360 9.58 -19.00 2.10
CA MET A 360 8.30 -19.22 1.42
C MET A 360 8.24 -18.60 0.01
N VAL A 361 9.19 -17.74 -0.35
CA VAL A 361 9.19 -17.00 -1.62
C VAL A 361 10.43 -17.34 -2.45
N LEU A 362 11.58 -17.42 -1.79
CA LEU A 362 12.88 -17.61 -2.42
C LEU A 362 13.50 -18.95 -1.97
N PRO A 363 13.93 -19.83 -2.89
CA PRO A 363 14.62 -21.06 -2.53
C PRO A 363 15.94 -20.78 -1.82
N GLY A 364 16.30 -21.66 -0.90
CA GLY A 364 17.59 -21.62 -0.20
C GLY A 364 17.81 -20.36 0.65
N TYR A 365 16.74 -19.63 1.02
CA TYR A 365 16.83 -18.39 1.80
C TYR A 365 17.54 -18.61 3.15
N TYR A 366 17.37 -19.79 3.76
CA TYR A 366 18.14 -20.25 4.91
C TYR A 366 18.47 -21.73 4.78
N GLY A 367 19.77 -22.07 4.72
CA GLY A 367 20.24 -23.43 4.40
C GLY A 367 19.83 -24.55 5.37
N ALA A 368 19.40 -24.19 6.58
CA ALA A 368 18.92 -25.17 7.57
C ALA A 368 17.41 -25.46 7.48
N GLU A 369 16.68 -24.83 6.56
CA GLU A 369 15.25 -25.06 6.33
C GLU A 369 15.01 -25.80 5.01
N ALA A 370 13.87 -26.51 4.94
CA ALA A 370 13.45 -27.18 3.73
C ALA A 370 12.97 -26.17 2.67
N ASN A 371 13.24 -26.49 1.40
CA ASN A 371 12.65 -25.78 0.27
C ASN A 371 11.19 -26.21 0.07
N TYR A 372 10.39 -25.31 -0.47
CA TYR A 372 8.99 -25.59 -0.80
C TYR A 372 8.88 -26.21 -2.19
N ALA A 373 7.82 -26.99 -2.42
CA ALA A 373 7.62 -27.66 -3.71
C ALA A 373 7.57 -26.69 -4.90
N HIS A 374 7.01 -25.48 -4.72
CA HIS A 374 6.94 -24.47 -5.76
C HIS A 374 8.32 -23.88 -6.14
N THR A 375 9.35 -24.03 -5.30
CA THR A 375 10.69 -23.50 -5.58
C THR A 375 11.62 -24.52 -6.26
N LEU A 376 11.06 -25.62 -6.77
CA LEU A 376 11.82 -26.69 -7.41
C LEU A 376 12.08 -26.45 -8.91
N ASP A 377 11.43 -25.47 -9.53
CA ASP A 377 11.74 -25.05 -10.90
C ASP A 377 12.99 -24.14 -10.94
N TYR A 378 14.16 -24.75 -10.70
CA TYR A 378 15.46 -24.07 -10.71
C TYR A 378 16.30 -24.45 -11.93
N TRP A 379 17.23 -23.56 -12.28
CA TRP A 379 18.09 -23.72 -13.44
C TRP A 379 19.02 -24.93 -13.30
N THR A 380 19.06 -25.73 -14.35
CA THR A 380 20.04 -26.80 -14.58
C THR A 380 20.45 -26.76 -16.05
N PRO A 381 21.56 -27.41 -16.46
CA PRO A 381 21.90 -27.54 -17.87
C PRO A 381 20.77 -28.14 -18.73
N GLU A 382 19.90 -28.96 -18.13
CA GLU A 382 18.73 -29.56 -18.77
C GLU A 382 17.44 -28.73 -18.62
N ASN A 383 17.40 -27.75 -17.69
CA ASN A 383 16.28 -26.84 -17.44
C ASN A 383 16.72 -25.37 -17.52
N THR A 384 17.10 -24.92 -18.72
CA THR A 384 17.63 -23.57 -18.95
C THR A 384 16.58 -22.46 -18.86
N GLY A 385 15.29 -22.81 -19.03
CA GLY A 385 14.13 -21.91 -18.97
C GLY A 385 13.51 -21.76 -17.57
N ALA A 386 14.16 -22.27 -16.53
CA ALA A 386 13.64 -22.30 -15.17
C ALA A 386 13.26 -20.92 -14.61
N PHE A 387 12.24 -20.87 -13.74
CA PHE A 387 11.86 -19.64 -13.04
C PHE A 387 12.93 -19.19 -12.04
N TYR A 388 13.45 -20.11 -11.22
CA TYR A 388 14.47 -19.83 -10.21
C TYR A 388 15.88 -20.00 -10.76
N PRO A 389 16.86 -19.24 -10.24
CA PRO A 389 18.25 -19.36 -10.65
C PRO A 389 18.82 -20.68 -10.13
N ARG A 390 20.05 -21.00 -10.51
CA ARG A 390 20.74 -22.19 -9.99
C ARG A 390 20.70 -22.21 -8.45
N PRO A 391 20.51 -23.38 -7.84
CA PRO A 391 20.29 -23.47 -6.40
C PRO A 391 21.60 -23.23 -5.66
N VAL A 392 21.68 -22.11 -4.94
CA VAL A 392 22.79 -21.77 -4.04
C VAL A 392 22.22 -21.21 -2.74
N GLU A 393 22.99 -21.29 -1.65
CA GLU A 393 22.54 -20.76 -0.36
C GLU A 393 22.45 -19.23 -0.39
N TYR A 394 21.29 -18.67 -0.02
CA TYR A 394 21.02 -17.23 -0.10
C TYR A 394 21.95 -16.38 0.77
N GLY A 395 22.15 -16.77 2.03
CA GLY A 395 22.90 -15.99 3.01
C GLY A 395 24.38 -15.79 2.66
N GLN A 396 24.94 -16.69 1.85
CA GLN A 396 26.35 -16.67 1.46
C GLN A 396 26.55 -16.28 -0.01
N TYR A 397 25.67 -16.70 -0.93
CA TYR A 397 25.89 -16.59 -2.37
C TYR A 397 24.67 -16.12 -3.16
N ALA A 398 23.46 -16.64 -2.91
CA ALA A 398 22.29 -16.39 -3.77
C ALA A 398 21.70 -14.98 -3.66
N ARG A 399 21.98 -14.22 -2.59
CA ARG A 399 21.40 -12.88 -2.40
C ARG A 399 21.59 -11.95 -3.60
N TRP A 400 22.65 -12.16 -4.38
CA TRP A 400 22.97 -11.38 -5.57
C TRP A 400 22.03 -11.68 -6.75
N ASN A 401 21.53 -12.92 -6.86
CA ASN A 401 20.43 -13.27 -7.77
C ASN A 401 19.08 -12.69 -7.33
N TYR A 402 18.96 -12.35 -6.04
CA TYR A 402 17.74 -11.86 -5.42
C TYR A 402 17.88 -10.42 -4.91
N LEU A 403 18.69 -9.60 -5.59
CA LEU A 403 18.52 -8.15 -5.50
C LEU A 403 17.11 -7.81 -5.99
N PRO A 404 16.42 -6.78 -5.44
CA PRO A 404 15.11 -6.37 -5.91
C PRO A 404 15.05 -6.29 -7.43
N ASN A 405 14.19 -7.10 -8.04
CA ASN A 405 14.10 -7.22 -9.49
C ASN A 405 12.69 -7.59 -9.96
N ASP A 406 12.41 -7.37 -11.23
CA ASP A 406 11.07 -7.58 -11.81
C ASP A 406 10.71 -9.06 -12.05
N ARG A 407 11.67 -9.99 -12.04
CA ARG A 407 11.42 -11.44 -12.20
C ARG A 407 10.74 -12.05 -10.98
N TYR A 408 11.17 -11.68 -9.78
CA TYR A 408 10.63 -12.19 -8.51
C TYR A 408 9.69 -11.22 -7.81
N LEU A 409 9.34 -10.12 -8.48
CA LEU A 409 8.35 -9.18 -7.98
C LEU A 409 6.94 -9.79 -8.05
N LEU A 410 6.30 -9.96 -6.90
CA LEU A 410 4.99 -10.60 -6.83
C LEU A 410 3.89 -9.65 -7.31
N ASN A 411 2.98 -10.16 -8.14
CA ASN A 411 1.78 -9.45 -8.57
C ASN A 411 0.61 -9.77 -7.63
N ALA A 412 0.41 -8.93 -6.62
CA ALA A 412 -0.65 -9.08 -5.63
C ALA A 412 -2.01 -8.54 -6.10
N ALA A 413 -2.28 -8.58 -7.42
CA ALA A 413 -3.60 -8.31 -7.96
C ALA A 413 -4.50 -9.54 -7.78
N TYR A 414 -5.71 -9.32 -7.26
CA TYR A 414 -6.63 -10.41 -6.94
C TYR A 414 -8.11 -9.98 -7.02
N LEU A 415 -8.99 -10.98 -7.02
CA LEU A 415 -10.44 -10.88 -6.83
C LEU A 415 -10.89 -11.99 -5.88
N ARG A 416 -11.59 -11.66 -4.81
CA ARG A 416 -12.09 -12.60 -3.81
C ARG A 416 -13.60 -12.51 -3.63
N LEU A 417 -14.27 -13.66 -3.51
CA LEU A 417 -15.65 -13.73 -2.99
C LEU A 417 -15.59 -13.58 -1.46
N LYS A 418 -15.80 -12.35 -0.98
CA LYS A 418 -15.74 -12.00 0.44
C LYS A 418 -16.91 -12.60 1.20
N THR A 419 -18.13 -12.46 0.68
CA THR A 419 -19.33 -13.00 1.32
C THR A 419 -20.29 -13.60 0.30
N LEU A 420 -20.83 -14.76 0.64
CA LEU A 420 -21.96 -15.42 -0.01
C LEU A 420 -23.06 -15.58 1.04
N ASN A 421 -24.26 -15.08 0.78
CA ASN A 421 -25.43 -15.37 1.59
C ASN A 421 -26.52 -15.93 0.69
N ILE A 422 -27.11 -17.06 1.08
CA ILE A 422 -28.29 -17.64 0.41
C ILE A 422 -29.31 -17.95 1.49
N GLY A 423 -30.54 -17.46 1.32
CA GLY A 423 -31.62 -17.65 2.28
C GLY A 423 -32.91 -18.11 1.65
N TYR A 424 -33.76 -18.71 2.48
CA TYR A 424 -35.16 -18.91 2.19
C TYR A 424 -36.03 -18.44 3.35
N THR A 425 -36.84 -17.42 3.10
CA THR A 425 -37.88 -16.95 4.01
C THR A 425 -39.17 -17.72 3.74
N LEU A 426 -39.69 -18.41 4.77
CA LEU A 426 -40.89 -19.21 4.63
C LEU A 426 -42.13 -18.32 4.39
N PRO A 427 -43.14 -18.80 3.63
CA PRO A 427 -44.36 -18.05 3.39
C PRO A 427 -45.10 -17.68 4.69
N SER A 428 -45.52 -16.42 4.79
CA SER A 428 -46.26 -15.91 5.95
C SER A 428 -47.54 -16.70 6.27
N LYS A 429 -48.20 -17.27 5.25
CA LYS A 429 -49.38 -18.14 5.39
C LYS A 429 -49.14 -19.38 6.28
N TRP A 430 -47.91 -19.87 6.33
CA TRP A 430 -47.54 -21.00 7.19
C TRP A 430 -47.13 -20.51 8.58
N MET A 431 -46.37 -19.42 8.64
CA MET A 431 -45.81 -18.90 9.89
C MET A 431 -46.86 -18.27 10.79
N SER A 432 -47.91 -17.67 10.23
CA SER A 432 -49.03 -17.12 11.00
C SER A 432 -49.81 -18.17 11.81
N LYS A 433 -49.75 -19.46 11.43
CA LYS A 433 -50.38 -20.55 12.19
C LYS A 433 -49.65 -20.88 13.49
N VAL A 434 -48.38 -20.48 13.60
CA VAL A 434 -47.51 -20.77 14.74
C VAL A 434 -47.07 -19.49 15.46
N ASN A 435 -47.73 -18.35 15.21
CA ASN A 435 -47.43 -17.04 15.79
C ASN A 435 -45.97 -16.61 15.59
N ILE A 436 -45.45 -16.79 14.38
CA ILE A 436 -44.12 -16.32 13.95
C ILE A 436 -44.32 -15.34 12.78
N ASP A 437 -43.75 -14.14 12.90
CA ASP A 437 -43.82 -13.09 11.87
C ASP A 437 -42.90 -13.41 10.68
N LYS A 438 -41.68 -13.87 10.95
CA LYS A 438 -40.70 -14.25 9.92
C LYS A 438 -39.80 -15.38 10.39
N LEU A 439 -39.72 -16.44 9.58
CA LEU A 439 -38.70 -17.50 9.68
C LEU A 439 -37.88 -17.50 8.40
N ARG A 440 -36.57 -17.23 8.51
CA ARG A 440 -35.62 -17.37 7.40
C ARG A 440 -34.53 -18.35 7.77
N VAL A 441 -34.35 -19.38 6.96
CA VAL A 441 -33.20 -20.30 7.05
C VAL A 441 -32.17 -19.82 6.04
N TYR A 442 -30.90 -19.76 6.43
CA TYR A 442 -29.86 -19.26 5.55
C TYR A 442 -28.54 -19.99 5.72
N PHE A 443 -27.76 -19.93 4.64
CA PHE A 443 -26.37 -20.32 4.56
C PHE A 443 -25.54 -19.06 4.28
N SER A 444 -24.42 -18.93 4.99
CA SER A 444 -23.45 -17.85 4.80
C SER A 444 -22.06 -18.44 4.65
N GLY A 445 -21.30 -17.94 3.67
CA GLY A 445 -19.93 -18.30 3.42
C GLY A 445 -19.05 -17.06 3.35
N GLU A 446 -17.90 -17.07 4.02
CA GLU A 446 -16.92 -16.00 4.00
C GLU A 446 -15.59 -16.45 3.40
N ASN A 447 -14.97 -15.59 2.58
CA ASN A 447 -13.68 -15.80 1.91
C ASN A 447 -13.59 -17.12 1.13
N LEU A 448 -14.65 -17.51 0.43
CA LEU A 448 -14.81 -18.86 -0.12
C LEU A 448 -13.77 -19.26 -1.17
N PHE A 449 -13.43 -18.33 -2.07
CA PHE A 449 -12.40 -18.51 -3.08
C PHE A 449 -11.86 -17.16 -3.54
N GLU A 450 -10.70 -17.21 -4.18
CA GLU A 450 -10.01 -16.07 -4.76
C GLU A 450 -9.35 -16.44 -6.09
N PHE A 451 -9.21 -15.44 -6.94
CA PHE A 451 -8.38 -15.47 -8.13
C PHE A 451 -7.27 -14.46 -7.91
N ASP A 452 -6.02 -14.88 -7.96
CA ASP A 452 -4.85 -14.03 -7.75
C ASP A 452 -3.81 -14.22 -8.87
N ASN A 453 -2.80 -13.37 -8.85
CA ASN A 453 -1.66 -13.43 -9.78
C ASN A 453 -0.33 -13.65 -9.03
N MET A 454 -0.36 -14.30 -7.87
CA MET A 454 0.83 -14.59 -7.06
C MET A 454 1.68 -15.75 -7.63
N GLY A 455 1.20 -16.40 -8.70
CA GLY A 455 1.86 -17.56 -9.30
C GLY A 455 1.77 -18.77 -8.37
N ASP A 456 2.83 -19.57 -8.30
CA ASP A 456 2.89 -20.75 -7.43
C ASP A 456 3.28 -20.43 -5.98
N VAL A 457 3.48 -19.15 -5.65
CA VAL A 457 3.86 -18.72 -4.30
C VAL A 457 2.62 -18.80 -3.38
N PRO A 458 2.62 -19.67 -2.34
CA PRO A 458 1.42 -19.98 -1.57
C PRO A 458 1.18 -18.94 -0.46
N ILE A 459 0.97 -17.69 -0.86
CA ILE A 459 0.80 -16.55 0.04
C ILE A 459 -0.45 -15.78 -0.34
N ASP A 460 -1.25 -15.44 0.67
CA ASP A 460 -2.45 -14.62 0.50
C ASP A 460 -2.09 -13.21 -0.03
N PRO A 461 -2.68 -12.74 -1.15
CA PRO A 461 -2.37 -11.43 -1.74
C PRO A 461 -2.83 -10.24 -0.88
N GLU A 462 -3.72 -10.47 0.09
CA GLU A 462 -4.16 -9.49 1.10
C GLU A 462 -3.33 -9.53 2.38
N LEU A 463 -2.27 -10.34 2.45
CA LEU A 463 -1.40 -10.39 3.63
C LEU A 463 -0.86 -8.98 3.91
N ASP A 464 -1.19 -8.47 5.10
CA ASP A 464 -0.71 -7.17 5.55
C ASP A 464 0.72 -7.32 6.08
N TRP A 465 1.68 -7.03 5.21
CA TRP A 465 3.07 -6.97 5.59
C TRP A 465 3.41 -5.55 6.02
N THR A 466 3.46 -5.32 7.33
CA THR A 466 4.03 -4.10 7.89
C THR A 466 5.41 -4.40 8.47
N THR A 467 6.33 -3.45 8.38
CA THR A 467 7.65 -3.53 9.06
C THR A 467 7.53 -3.60 10.59
N LEU A 468 6.32 -3.37 11.13
CA LEU A 468 6.00 -3.49 12.55
C LEU A 468 5.83 -4.95 12.99
N THR A 469 5.53 -5.90 12.08
CA THR A 469 5.23 -7.29 12.46
C THR A 469 6.42 -8.24 12.47
N SER A 470 7.63 -7.84 12.02
CA SER A 470 8.83 -8.63 12.33
C SER A 470 10.15 -7.88 12.13
N ARG A 471 11.13 -8.19 13.01
CA ARG A 471 12.56 -7.93 12.79
C ARG A 471 13.24 -9.08 12.03
N ASP A 472 12.46 -10.02 11.48
CA ASP A 472 12.95 -11.25 10.88
C ASP A 472 12.61 -11.29 9.38
N SER A 473 13.63 -11.11 8.56
CA SER A 473 13.52 -11.13 7.09
C SER A 473 13.07 -12.49 6.51
N ARG A 474 12.96 -13.54 7.34
CA ARG A 474 12.45 -14.89 6.98
C ARG A 474 10.94 -15.05 7.13
N SER A 475 10.26 -14.08 7.75
CA SER A 475 8.87 -14.27 8.22
C SER A 475 7.78 -13.92 7.19
N TYR A 476 8.13 -13.43 6.00
CA TYR A 476 7.14 -13.12 4.97
C TYR A 476 6.37 -14.38 4.56
N GLY A 477 5.04 -14.27 4.52
CA GLY A 477 4.14 -15.39 4.26
C GLY A 477 3.88 -16.32 5.45
N ARG A 478 4.64 -16.22 6.55
CA ARG A 478 4.46 -17.05 7.76
C ARG A 478 3.36 -16.52 8.68
N SER A 479 2.21 -16.18 8.10
CA SER A 479 1.01 -15.80 8.83
C SER A 479 -0.14 -16.73 8.46
N TYR A 480 -1.15 -16.80 9.32
CA TYR A 480 -2.36 -17.55 8.98
C TYR A 480 -3.12 -16.79 7.88
N PRO A 481 -3.48 -17.45 6.76
CA PRO A 481 -4.31 -16.82 5.74
C PRO A 481 -5.72 -16.58 6.27
N TYR A 482 -6.50 -15.80 5.52
CA TYR A 482 -7.92 -15.68 5.80
C TYR A 482 -8.58 -17.06 5.76
N ARG A 483 -9.39 -17.35 6.79
CA ARG A 483 -10.09 -18.64 6.91
C ARG A 483 -11.38 -18.59 6.12
N ARG A 484 -11.73 -19.74 5.54
CA ARG A 484 -13.06 -20.00 4.99
C ARG A 484 -14.01 -20.31 6.14
N THR A 485 -15.06 -19.52 6.29
CA THR A 485 -16.09 -19.74 7.31
C THR A 485 -17.38 -20.12 6.61
N LEU A 486 -17.98 -21.24 7.02
CA LEU A 486 -19.28 -21.71 6.55
C LEU A 486 -20.24 -21.73 7.74
N SER A 487 -21.38 -21.05 7.59
CA SER A 487 -22.36 -20.87 8.66
C SER A 487 -23.75 -21.23 8.16
N PHE A 488 -24.48 -22.00 8.96
CA PHE A 488 -25.90 -22.23 8.79
C PHE A 488 -26.65 -21.53 9.93
N GLY A 489 -27.68 -20.77 9.61
CA GLY A 489 -28.41 -19.98 10.59
C GLY A 489 -29.91 -19.95 10.34
N VAL A 490 -30.63 -19.61 11.39
CA VAL A 490 -32.07 -19.37 11.35
C VAL A 490 -32.32 -18.00 11.98
N GLN A 491 -33.07 -17.15 11.27
CA GLN A 491 -33.53 -15.88 11.76
C GLN A 491 -35.03 -15.97 12.05
N LEU A 492 -35.38 -15.75 13.32
CA LEU A 492 -36.74 -15.74 13.84
C LEU A 492 -37.13 -14.32 14.24
N GLN A 493 -38.32 -13.90 13.80
CA GLN A 493 -38.98 -12.68 14.26
C GLN A 493 -40.38 -13.06 14.72
N PHE A 494 -40.76 -12.61 15.93
CA PHE A 494 -42.05 -12.86 16.57
C PHE A 494 -42.94 -11.64 16.49
#